data_AF-A0A519QD13-F1
#
_entry.id   AF-A0A519QD13-F1
#
_cell.length_a   1.000
_cell.length_b   1.000
_cell.length_c   1.000
_cell.angle_alpha   90.00
_cell.angle_beta   90.00
_cell.angle_gamma   90.00
#
_symmetry.space_group_name_H-M   'P 1'
#
loop_
_entity.id
_entity.type
_entity.pdbx_description
1 polymer ?
#
loop_
_entity_poly.entity_id
_entity_poly.type
_entity_poly.pdbx_seq_one_letter_code
_entity_poly.pdbx_strand_id
1 'polypeptide(L)'
;DVVVVVRGPEAPVRLVQKVQRAGVWINSRPVLFEGAPGFYMTASTRPLSDIANFGQLRRLGVGVDHLRINAPDERRTVTRYGVRDVVISRLGDDYLDWRRAVIRLKEAAALYDTDPDGVTFVDRGLFRAEVKLPAVAPTGQYYAEVWLFQDGAPAAVSNLTLTVEKIGFERDIFEFAHRRPWSYGVLCVLLAAAIGYGASRVFRRS
;
A
#
# COMPACT_ATOMS: atom_id res chain seq x y z
N ASP A 1 9.63 23.60 7.66
CA ASP A 1 9.40 22.16 7.93
C ASP A 1 9.54 21.32 6.69
N VAL A 2 9.91 20.05 6.84
CA VAL A 2 10.03 19.10 5.72
C VAL A 2 9.08 17.94 5.95
N VAL A 3 8.36 17.57 4.89
CA VAL A 3 7.47 16.41 4.89
C VAL A 3 7.79 15.54 3.67
N VAL A 4 8.12 14.28 3.92
CA VAL A 4 8.37 13.27 2.89
C VAL A 4 7.14 12.37 2.81
N VAL A 5 6.58 12.22 1.61
CA VAL A 5 5.44 11.35 1.34
C VAL A 5 5.85 10.31 0.32
N VAL A 6 5.71 9.03 0.64
CA VAL A 6 5.96 7.93 -0.30
C VAL A 6 4.65 7.25 -0.64
N ARG A 7 4.30 7.19 -1.92
CA ARG A 7 3.09 6.56 -2.44
C ARG A 7 3.46 5.42 -3.38
N GLY A 8 2.91 4.23 -3.13
CA GLY A 8 3.00 3.10 -4.04
C GLY A 8 1.96 3.17 -5.17
N PRO A 9 1.92 2.14 -6.04
CA PRO A 9 0.93 2.05 -7.10
C PRO A 9 -0.49 2.01 -6.53
N GLU A 10 -1.47 2.53 -7.26
CA GLU A 10 -2.89 2.46 -6.87
C GLU A 10 -3.33 1.00 -6.67
N ALA A 11 -4.06 0.75 -5.58
CA ALA A 11 -4.51 -0.59 -5.22
C ALA A 11 -5.98 -0.52 -4.77
N PRO A 12 -6.93 -0.55 -5.70
CA PRO A 12 -8.34 -0.47 -5.36
C PRO A 12 -8.74 -1.59 -4.40
N VAL A 13 -9.49 -1.23 -3.36
CA VAL A 13 -9.83 -2.13 -2.26
C VAL A 13 -11.32 -2.44 -2.31
N ARG A 14 -11.66 -3.72 -2.41
CA ARG A 14 -13.04 -4.20 -2.26
C ARG A 14 -13.28 -4.57 -0.80
N LEU A 15 -14.19 -3.87 -0.13
CA LEU A 15 -14.53 -4.10 1.26
C LEU A 15 -15.93 -4.68 1.40
N VAL A 16 -16.11 -5.58 2.38
CA VAL A 16 -17.42 -6.03 2.87
C VAL A 16 -17.51 -5.77 4.36
N GLN A 17 -18.68 -5.41 4.84
CA GLN A 17 -18.95 -5.24 6.27
C GLN A 17 -19.80 -6.43 6.74
N LYS A 18 -19.43 -7.03 7.88
CA LYS A 18 -20.31 -7.99 8.55
C LYS A 18 -21.43 -7.23 9.24
N VAL A 19 -22.66 -7.56 8.88
CA VAL A 19 -23.87 -6.98 9.47
C VAL A 19 -24.69 -8.09 10.10
N GLN A 20 -25.29 -7.80 11.26
CA GLN A 20 -26.18 -8.76 11.91
C GLN A 20 -27.61 -8.53 11.41
N ARG A 21 -28.24 -9.58 10.88
CA ARG A 21 -29.67 -9.58 10.52
C ARG A 21 -30.33 -10.82 11.09
N ALA A 22 -31.45 -10.62 11.78
CA ALA A 22 -32.21 -11.71 12.41
C ALA A 22 -31.32 -12.64 13.27
N GLY A 23 -30.40 -12.07 14.05
CA GLY A 23 -29.49 -12.82 14.92
C GLY A 23 -28.27 -13.45 14.24
N VAL A 24 -28.21 -13.48 12.90
CA VAL A 24 -27.12 -14.09 12.13
C VAL A 24 -26.20 -13.03 11.55
N TRP A 25 -24.89 -13.29 11.55
CA TRP A 25 -23.90 -12.47 10.88
C TRP A 25 -23.86 -12.80 9.40
N ILE A 26 -24.15 -11.82 8.56
CA ILE A 26 -24.08 -11.93 7.10
C ILE A 26 -23.15 -10.86 6.52
N ASN A 27 -22.56 -11.14 5.36
CA ASN A 27 -21.77 -10.15 4.65
C ASN A 27 -22.68 -9.15 3.95
N SER A 28 -22.32 -7.87 4.01
CA SER A 28 -22.94 -6.83 3.21
C SER A 28 -22.59 -7.00 1.73
N ARG A 29 -23.25 -6.21 0.88
CA ARG A 29 -22.78 -5.98 -0.49
C ARG A 29 -21.33 -5.45 -0.47
N PRO A 30 -20.46 -5.89 -1.40
CA PRO A 30 -19.12 -5.36 -1.51
C PRO A 30 -19.14 -3.92 -2.02
N VAL A 31 -18.28 -3.08 -1.45
CA VAL A 31 -18.05 -1.70 -1.88
C VAL A 31 -16.61 -1.57 -2.38
N LEU A 32 -16.43 -0.99 -3.57
CA LEU A 32 -15.11 -0.74 -4.15
C LEU A 32 -14.62 0.65 -3.77
N PHE A 33 -13.41 0.73 -3.22
CA PHE A 33 -12.71 1.97 -2.92
C PHE A 33 -11.53 2.17 -3.85
N GLU A 34 -11.40 3.38 -4.39
CA GLU A 34 -10.33 3.86 -5.27
C GLU A 34 -9.64 5.08 -4.65
N GLY A 35 -8.47 5.45 -5.19
CA GLY A 35 -7.63 6.53 -4.62
C GLY A 35 -6.99 6.13 -3.29
N ALA A 36 -6.76 4.82 -3.13
CA ALA A 36 -6.11 4.20 -1.98
C ALA A 36 -4.83 3.55 -2.50
N PRO A 37 -3.68 4.26 -2.40
CA PRO A 37 -2.39 3.69 -2.78
C PRO A 37 -2.15 2.35 -2.10
N GLY A 38 -1.47 1.45 -2.78
CA GLY A 38 -1.10 0.14 -2.25
C GLY A 38 -0.16 0.22 -1.05
N PHE A 39 0.64 1.28 -0.99
CA PHE A 39 1.50 1.66 0.12
C PHE A 39 1.47 3.18 0.28
N TYR A 40 1.49 3.68 1.51
CA TYR A 40 1.53 5.10 1.80
C TYR A 40 2.28 5.35 3.11
N MET A 41 3.37 6.10 3.06
CA MET A 41 4.07 6.52 4.28
C MET A 41 4.31 8.01 4.26
N THR A 42 4.11 8.67 5.39
CA THR A 42 4.47 10.08 5.57
C THR A 42 5.46 10.20 6.71
N ALA A 43 6.59 10.87 6.47
CA ALA A 43 7.57 11.23 7.49
C ALA A 43 7.66 12.75 7.55
N SER A 44 7.70 13.34 8.74
CA SER A 44 7.77 14.79 8.90
C SER A 44 8.76 15.22 9.99
N THR A 45 9.01 16.52 10.08
CA THR A 45 9.86 17.12 11.13
C THR A 45 9.11 17.38 12.44
N ARG A 46 7.78 17.43 12.39
CA ARG A 46 6.83 17.58 13.52
C ARG A 46 5.43 17.14 13.04
N PRO A 47 4.42 16.97 13.93
CA PRO A 47 3.08 16.55 13.52
C PRO A 47 2.49 17.39 12.37
N LEU A 48 1.78 16.76 11.43
CA LEU A 48 1.30 17.46 10.22
C LEU A 48 0.33 18.60 10.54
N SER A 49 -0.53 18.43 11.54
CA SER A 49 -1.47 19.47 12.00
C SER A 49 -0.79 20.74 12.49
N ASP A 50 0.46 20.58 12.89
CA ASP A 50 1.36 21.58 13.42
C ASP A 50 2.16 22.26 12.29
N ILE A 51 2.39 21.56 11.18
CA ILE A 51 3.08 22.09 9.99
C ILE A 51 2.13 22.92 9.13
N ALA A 52 0.93 22.43 8.82
CA ALA A 52 -0.01 23.10 7.93
C ALA A 52 -1.46 22.80 8.29
N ASN A 53 -2.38 23.68 7.86
CA ASN A 53 -3.79 23.50 8.14
C ASN A 53 -4.39 22.29 7.38
N PHE A 54 -5.49 21.75 7.92
CA PHE A 54 -6.19 20.57 7.36
C PHE A 54 -6.55 20.74 5.88
N GLY A 55 -7.05 21.91 5.49
CA GLY A 55 -7.50 22.18 4.12
C GLY A 55 -6.36 22.12 3.10
N GLN A 56 -5.18 22.59 3.49
CA GLN A 56 -3.98 22.55 2.67
C GLN A 56 -3.41 21.14 2.57
N LEU A 57 -3.27 20.43 3.70
CA LEU A 57 -2.85 19.02 3.70
C LEU A 57 -3.80 18.16 2.85
N ARG A 58 -5.12 18.40 2.94
CA ARG A 58 -6.16 17.73 2.12
C ARG A 58 -6.06 18.06 0.64
N ARG A 59 -5.64 19.28 0.29
CA ARG A 59 -5.41 19.69 -1.09
C ARG A 59 -4.21 18.95 -1.69
N LEU A 60 -3.13 18.85 -0.93
CA LEU A 60 -1.87 18.20 -1.32
C LEU A 60 -1.91 16.67 -1.18
N GLY A 61 -2.87 16.11 -0.45
CA GLY A 61 -2.93 14.68 -0.16
C GLY A 61 -1.76 14.20 0.72
N VAL A 62 -1.35 15.05 1.67
CA VAL A 62 -0.24 14.81 2.61
C VAL A 62 -0.81 14.38 3.95
N GLY A 63 -0.44 13.20 4.43
CA GLY A 63 -1.02 12.52 5.60
C GLY A 63 -2.15 11.54 5.23
N VAL A 64 -2.22 10.43 5.97
CA VAL A 64 -3.18 9.33 5.75
C VAL A 64 -4.64 9.84 5.79
N ASP A 65 -4.95 10.75 6.72
CA ASP A 65 -6.28 11.36 6.85
C ASP A 65 -6.66 12.29 5.69
N HIS A 66 -5.67 12.73 4.93
CA HIS A 66 -5.84 13.65 3.81
C HIS A 66 -5.93 12.94 2.47
N LEU A 67 -5.74 11.62 2.43
CA LEU A 67 -5.93 10.81 1.23
C LEU A 67 -7.38 10.85 0.73
N ARG A 68 -7.51 11.00 -0.59
CA ARG A 68 -8.78 11.02 -1.34
C ARG A 68 -9.23 9.61 -1.71
N ILE A 69 -9.35 8.77 -0.71
CA ILE A 69 -9.98 7.45 -0.83
C ILE A 69 -11.48 7.67 -1.04
N ASN A 70 -12.06 7.16 -2.12
CA ASN A 70 -13.46 7.33 -2.49
C ASN A 70 -14.08 6.04 -3.03
N ALA A 71 -15.41 5.91 -2.97
CA ALA A 71 -16.15 4.81 -3.59
C ALA A 71 -16.98 5.34 -4.77
N PRO A 72 -16.43 5.35 -6.00
CA PRO A 72 -17.10 5.98 -7.15
C PRO A 72 -18.41 5.30 -7.53
N ASP A 73 -18.49 3.97 -7.44
CA ASP A 73 -19.69 3.17 -7.75
C ASP A 73 -20.89 3.46 -6.82
N GLU A 74 -20.62 4.13 -5.71
CA GLU A 74 -21.60 4.51 -4.70
C GLU A 74 -22.10 5.93 -4.89
N ARG A 75 -21.50 6.70 -5.80
CA ARG A 75 -21.95 8.05 -6.11
C ARG A 75 -23.28 7.98 -6.84
N ARG A 76 -24.23 8.81 -6.41
CA ARG A 76 -25.51 9.03 -7.08
C ARG A 76 -25.77 10.52 -7.15
N THR A 77 -26.13 10.98 -8.33
CA THR A 77 -26.56 12.35 -8.56
C THR A 77 -28.03 12.47 -8.18
N VAL A 78 -28.36 13.38 -7.27
CA VAL A 78 -29.73 13.67 -6.83
C VAL A 78 -29.96 15.19 -6.83
N THR A 79 -31.21 15.59 -6.98
CA THR A 79 -31.61 16.98 -6.71
C THR A 79 -31.97 17.08 -5.24
N ARG A 80 -31.29 17.94 -4.47
CA ARG A 80 -31.54 18.11 -3.03
C ARG A 80 -31.68 19.60 -2.71
N TYR A 81 -32.71 19.95 -1.95
CA TYR A 81 -33.00 21.34 -1.56
C TYR A 81 -33.05 22.35 -2.74
N GLY A 82 -33.59 21.92 -3.89
CA GLY A 82 -33.67 22.75 -5.10
C GLY A 82 -32.36 22.87 -5.90
N VAL A 83 -31.26 22.30 -5.42
CA VAL A 83 -29.98 22.24 -6.13
C VAL A 83 -29.94 20.97 -6.97
N ARG A 84 -29.80 21.13 -8.29
CA ARG A 84 -29.61 20.02 -9.24
C ARG A 84 -28.17 19.51 -9.17
N ASP A 85 -27.98 18.26 -9.56
CA ASP A 85 -26.65 17.65 -9.73
C ASP A 85 -25.80 17.48 -8.46
N VAL A 86 -26.44 17.31 -7.30
CA VAL A 86 -25.73 17.02 -6.06
C VAL A 86 -25.29 15.56 -6.05
N VAL A 87 -23.97 15.33 -6.04
CA VAL A 87 -23.40 13.99 -5.92
C VAL A 87 -23.39 13.57 -4.45
N ILE A 88 -24.20 12.59 -4.10
CA ILE A 88 -24.21 11.96 -2.77
C ILE A 88 -23.65 10.55 -2.85
N SER A 89 -23.04 10.06 -1.78
CA SER A 89 -22.70 8.65 -1.65
C SER A 89 -23.92 7.87 -1.17
N ARG A 90 -24.21 6.70 -1.77
CA ARG A 90 -25.21 5.75 -1.27
C ARG A 90 -24.85 5.19 0.10
N LEU A 91 -23.58 5.30 0.51
CA LEU A 91 -23.17 4.98 1.89
C LEU A 91 -23.67 6.04 2.88
N GLY A 92 -24.07 7.23 2.42
CA GLY A 92 -24.51 8.31 3.30
C GLY A 92 -23.45 8.69 4.34
N ASP A 93 -23.88 8.81 5.58
CA ASP A 93 -23.03 9.18 6.73
C ASP A 93 -22.02 8.07 7.08
N ASP A 94 -22.32 6.80 6.75
CA ASP A 94 -21.44 5.65 7.02
C ASP A 94 -20.14 5.71 6.20
N TYR A 95 -20.09 6.51 5.13
CA TYR A 95 -18.92 6.61 4.26
C TYR A 95 -17.61 6.84 5.03
N LEU A 96 -17.66 7.66 6.08
CA LEU A 96 -16.50 7.92 6.93
C LEU A 96 -16.04 6.67 7.68
N ASP A 97 -16.97 5.84 8.15
CA ASP A 97 -16.67 4.59 8.84
C ASP A 97 -16.04 3.57 7.89
N TRP A 98 -16.56 3.47 6.67
CA TRP A 98 -15.97 2.62 5.64
C TRP A 98 -14.58 3.10 5.24
N ARG A 99 -14.38 4.42 5.08
CA ARG A 99 -13.05 4.99 4.79
C ARG A 99 -12.06 4.70 5.92
N ARG A 100 -12.47 4.90 7.19
CA ARG A 100 -11.64 4.57 8.35
C ARG A 100 -11.32 3.07 8.40
N ALA A 101 -12.27 2.21 8.01
CA ALA A 101 -12.02 0.77 7.94
C ALA A 101 -10.95 0.42 6.90
N VAL A 102 -10.94 1.07 5.72
CA VAL A 102 -9.88 0.89 4.72
C VAL A 102 -8.52 1.31 5.28
N ILE A 103 -8.44 2.50 5.88
CA ILE A 103 -7.19 3.01 6.49
C ILE A 103 -6.69 2.05 7.57
N ARG A 104 -7.56 1.69 8.52
CA ARG A 104 -7.23 0.76 9.62
C ARG A 104 -6.69 -0.57 9.12
N LEU A 105 -7.28 -1.13 8.06
CA LEU A 105 -6.81 -2.40 7.48
C LEU A 105 -5.43 -2.27 6.81
N LYS A 106 -5.15 -1.11 6.19
CA LYS A 106 -3.84 -0.82 5.58
C LYS A 106 -2.77 -0.56 6.64
N GLU A 107 -3.11 0.15 7.71
CA GLU A 107 -2.23 0.35 8.88
C GLU A 107 -1.92 -0.97 9.57
N ALA A 108 -2.93 -1.83 9.79
CA ALA A 108 -2.74 -3.15 10.37
C ALA A 108 -1.83 -4.06 9.51
N ALA A 109 -1.76 -3.82 8.20
CA ALA A 109 -0.86 -4.50 7.28
C ALA A 109 0.52 -3.81 7.16
N ALA A 110 0.80 -2.77 7.96
CA ALA A 110 1.98 -1.90 7.89
C ALA A 110 2.18 -1.23 6.51
N LEU A 111 1.12 -1.16 5.69
CA LEU A 111 1.17 -0.52 4.38
C LEU A 111 1.01 0.99 4.50
N TYR A 112 0.25 1.45 5.51
CA TYR A 112 0.03 2.85 5.82
C TYR A 112 0.70 3.20 7.15
N ASP A 113 1.52 4.24 7.15
CA ASP A 113 2.22 4.70 8.35
C ASP A 113 2.44 6.22 8.32
N THR A 114 2.50 6.84 9.50
CA THR A 114 2.81 8.26 9.67
C THR A 114 3.77 8.44 10.82
N ASP A 115 4.95 8.98 10.52
CA ASP A 115 6.00 9.28 11.50
C ASP A 115 6.18 10.79 11.63
N PRO A 116 5.61 11.41 12.69
CA PRO A 116 5.73 12.85 12.95
C PRO A 116 7.16 13.36 13.10
N ASP A 117 8.09 12.49 13.50
CA ASP A 117 9.51 12.80 13.78
C ASP A 117 10.46 12.05 12.84
N GLY A 118 9.94 11.46 11.77
CA GLY A 118 10.69 10.62 10.82
C GLY A 118 11.66 11.39 9.92
N VAL A 119 11.65 12.74 9.97
CA VAL A 119 12.63 13.60 9.29
C VAL A 119 13.54 14.25 10.30
N THR A 120 14.83 13.93 10.22
CA THR A 120 15.87 14.51 11.07
C THR A 120 16.84 15.35 10.24
N PHE A 121 17.18 16.54 10.74
CA PHE A 121 18.21 17.37 10.14
C PHE A 121 19.58 16.92 10.66
N VAL A 122 20.46 16.56 9.73
CA VAL A 122 21.84 16.14 10.03
C VAL A 122 22.77 17.34 10.04
N ASP A 123 22.51 18.33 9.18
CA ASP A 123 23.25 19.59 9.10
C ASP A 123 22.35 20.70 8.48
N ARG A 124 22.87 21.91 8.32
CA ARG A 124 22.21 23.05 7.67
C ARG A 124 21.80 22.69 6.24
N GLY A 125 20.51 22.41 6.05
CA GLY A 125 19.93 22.08 4.76
C GLY A 125 20.06 20.61 4.36
N LEU A 126 20.69 19.76 5.18
CA LEU A 126 20.74 18.31 4.96
C LEU A 126 19.79 17.62 5.94
N PHE A 127 18.79 16.94 5.40
CA PHE A 127 17.86 16.10 6.17
C PHE A 127 17.94 14.65 5.70
N ARG A 128 17.55 13.75 6.59
CA ARG A 128 17.36 12.32 6.32
C ARG A 128 15.96 11.92 6.74
N ALA A 129 15.31 11.13 5.91
CA ALA A 129 14.08 10.44 6.23
C ALA A 129 14.26 8.95 5.95
N GLU A 130 13.81 8.08 6.86
CA GLU A 130 13.84 6.64 6.68
C GLU A 130 12.41 6.12 6.43
N VAL A 131 12.25 5.29 5.41
CA VAL A 131 10.95 4.73 5.02
C VAL A 131 11.08 3.21 5.07
N LYS A 132 10.32 2.59 5.95
CA LYS A 132 10.33 1.14 6.13
C LYS A 132 9.33 0.50 5.18
N LEU A 133 9.82 -0.28 4.22
CA LEU A 133 8.98 -0.99 3.27
C LEU A 133 8.74 -2.43 3.77
N PRO A 134 7.50 -2.82 4.11
CA PRO A 134 7.22 -4.18 4.55
C PRO A 134 7.28 -5.16 3.37
N ALA A 135 7.53 -6.44 3.66
CA ALA A 135 7.58 -7.49 2.63
C ALA A 135 6.26 -7.69 1.86
N VAL A 136 5.14 -7.27 2.44
CA VAL A 136 3.80 -7.32 1.81
C VAL A 136 3.52 -6.13 0.89
N ALA A 137 4.42 -5.16 0.81
CA ALA A 137 4.25 -4.00 -0.06
C ALA A 137 4.16 -4.43 -1.54
N PRO A 138 3.25 -3.83 -2.33
CA PRO A 138 3.08 -4.20 -3.74
C PRO A 138 4.30 -3.82 -4.57
N THR A 139 4.67 -4.64 -5.55
CA THR A 139 5.69 -4.28 -6.55
C THR A 139 5.14 -3.27 -7.54
N GLY A 140 5.97 -2.34 -8.00
CA GLY A 140 5.60 -1.34 -9.00
C GLY A 140 6.36 -0.03 -8.87
N GLN A 141 5.84 1.01 -9.50
CA GLN A 141 6.38 2.37 -9.37
C GLN A 141 5.85 3.05 -8.11
N TYR A 142 6.76 3.66 -7.38
CA TYR A 142 6.53 4.42 -6.17
C TYR A 142 6.96 5.87 -6.44
N TYR A 143 6.21 6.80 -5.89
CA TYR A 143 6.49 8.23 -5.97
C TYR A 143 6.77 8.75 -4.56
N ALA A 144 7.97 9.28 -4.37
CA ALA A 144 8.39 9.96 -3.16
C ALA A 144 8.37 11.48 -3.41
N GLU A 145 7.54 12.21 -2.69
CA GLU A 145 7.45 13.66 -2.75
C GLU A 145 8.03 14.25 -1.47
N VAL A 146 8.98 15.17 -1.62
CA VAL A 146 9.52 15.95 -0.51
C VAL A 146 8.94 17.35 -0.59
N TRP A 147 8.11 17.69 0.39
CA TRP A 147 7.49 19.00 0.53
C TRP A 147 8.26 19.83 1.55
N LEU A 148 8.67 21.03 1.13
CA LEU A 148 9.18 22.06 2.02
C LEU A 148 8.03 23.00 2.38
N PHE A 149 7.74 23.13 3.67
CA PHE A 149 6.76 24.07 4.20
C PHE A 149 7.46 25.25 4.89
N GLN A 150 6.92 26.45 4.67
CA GLN A 150 7.32 27.70 5.34
C GLN A 150 6.05 28.42 5.78
N ASP A 151 5.95 28.79 7.06
CA ASP A 151 4.80 29.50 7.64
C ASP A 151 3.43 28.85 7.32
N GLY A 152 3.40 27.52 7.30
CA GLY A 152 2.21 26.75 6.99
C GLY A 152 1.87 26.63 5.51
N ALA A 153 2.60 27.28 4.60
CA ALA A 153 2.42 27.22 3.15
C ALA A 153 3.45 26.27 2.48
N PRO A 154 3.15 25.66 1.32
CA PRO A 154 4.11 24.84 0.60
C PRO A 154 5.05 25.76 -0.19
N ALA A 155 6.33 25.77 0.15
CA ALA A 155 7.35 26.61 -0.49
C ALA A 155 7.99 25.91 -1.70
N ALA A 156 8.23 24.60 -1.61
CA ALA A 156 8.82 23.81 -2.69
C ALA A 156 8.40 22.34 -2.62
N VAL A 157 8.50 21.64 -3.75
CA VAL A 157 8.31 20.20 -3.86
C VAL A 157 9.41 19.57 -4.72
N SER A 158 9.92 18.42 -4.30
CA SER A 158 10.82 17.58 -5.08
C SER A 158 10.23 16.19 -5.23
N ASN A 159 10.21 15.66 -6.45
CA ASN A 159 9.60 14.38 -6.77
C ASN A 159 10.68 13.38 -7.17
N LEU A 160 10.65 12.20 -6.56
CA LEU A 160 11.54 11.09 -6.85
C LEU A 160 10.68 9.88 -7.22
N THR A 161 11.05 9.20 -8.29
CA THR A 161 10.41 7.93 -8.67
C THR A 161 11.30 6.78 -8.26
N LEU A 162 10.72 5.82 -7.55
CA LEU A 162 11.39 4.61 -7.07
C LEU A 162 10.68 3.41 -7.70
N THR A 163 11.43 2.42 -8.18
CA THR A 163 10.84 1.17 -8.68
C THR A 163 11.10 0.08 -7.64
N VAL A 164 10.02 -0.46 -7.07
CA VAL A 164 10.10 -1.56 -6.12
C VAL A 164 9.83 -2.87 -6.85
N GLU A 165 10.84 -3.72 -6.87
CA GLU A 165 10.77 -5.06 -7.45
C GLU A 165 11.01 -6.09 -6.35
N LYS A 166 10.44 -7.29 -6.51
CA LYS A 166 10.82 -8.44 -5.68
C LYS A 166 12.21 -8.89 -6.11
N ILE A 167 13.21 -8.70 -5.25
CA ILE A 167 14.58 -9.14 -5.50
C ILE A 167 14.82 -10.40 -4.67
N GLY A 168 15.09 -11.56 -5.31
CA GLY A 168 15.63 -12.75 -4.65
C GLY A 168 14.97 -14.10 -5.01
N PHE A 169 15.78 -15.05 -5.51
CA PHE A 169 15.63 -16.52 -5.55
C PHE A 169 14.45 -17.14 -6.32
N GLU A 170 13.21 -16.66 -6.17
CA GLU A 170 12.03 -17.22 -6.87
C GLU A 170 12.06 -16.94 -8.38
N ARG A 171 12.59 -15.78 -8.79
CA ARG A 171 12.76 -15.43 -10.21
C ARG A 171 13.94 -16.18 -10.85
N ASP A 172 15.01 -16.44 -10.10
CA ASP A 172 16.17 -17.20 -10.59
C ASP A 172 15.85 -18.69 -10.72
N ILE A 173 15.15 -19.30 -9.76
CA ILE A 173 14.59 -20.66 -9.91
C ILE A 173 13.54 -20.69 -11.03
N PHE A 174 12.71 -19.64 -11.07
CA PHE A 174 11.81 -19.21 -12.13
C PHE A 174 12.36 -19.47 -13.54
N GLU A 175 13.34 -18.65 -13.87
CA GLU A 175 14.03 -18.64 -15.15
C GLU A 175 14.91 -19.87 -15.34
N PHE A 176 15.59 -20.38 -14.30
CA PHE A 176 16.41 -21.59 -14.41
C PHE A 176 15.58 -22.81 -14.83
N ALA A 177 14.38 -22.97 -14.27
CA ALA A 177 13.45 -24.04 -14.65
C ALA A 177 12.89 -23.87 -16.06
N HIS A 178 12.63 -22.63 -16.52
CA HIS A 178 11.97 -22.37 -17.81
C HIS A 178 12.91 -22.13 -19.00
N ARG A 179 14.16 -21.68 -18.79
CA ARG A 179 15.14 -21.47 -19.89
C ARG A 179 15.81 -22.76 -20.36
N ARG A 180 15.89 -23.81 -19.53
CA ARG A 180 16.43 -25.13 -19.92
C ARG A 180 15.64 -26.29 -19.29
N PRO A 181 14.38 -26.52 -19.68
CA PRO A 181 13.52 -27.59 -19.11
C PRO A 181 14.17 -28.98 -19.15
N TRP A 182 14.96 -29.25 -20.19
CA TRP A 182 15.67 -30.52 -20.37
C TRP A 182 16.75 -30.76 -19.32
N SER A 183 17.45 -29.72 -18.86
CA SER A 183 18.54 -29.85 -17.88
C SER A 183 18.03 -30.18 -16.47
N TYR A 184 16.87 -29.63 -16.09
CA TYR A 184 16.19 -29.96 -14.84
C TYR A 184 15.67 -31.41 -14.86
N GLY A 185 15.07 -31.84 -15.98
CA GLY A 185 14.64 -33.23 -16.16
C GLY A 185 15.79 -34.23 -16.03
N VAL A 186 16.93 -33.96 -16.66
CA VAL A 186 18.13 -34.81 -16.54
C VAL A 186 18.65 -34.84 -15.09
N LEU A 187 18.69 -33.70 -14.41
CA LEU A 187 19.12 -33.62 -13.01
C LEU A 187 18.21 -34.46 -12.10
N CYS A 188 16.88 -34.37 -12.27
CA CYS A 188 15.92 -35.17 -11.49
C CYS A 188 16.10 -36.67 -11.71
N VAL A 189 16.31 -37.11 -12.97
CA VAL A 189 16.54 -38.53 -13.29
C VAL A 189 17.85 -39.02 -12.69
N LEU A 190 18.93 -38.22 -12.76
CA LEU A 190 20.21 -38.55 -12.14
C LEU A 190 20.11 -38.65 -10.62
N LEU A 191 19.37 -37.74 -9.98
CA LEU A 191 19.17 -37.75 -8.53
C LEU A 191 18.35 -38.97 -8.09
N ALA A 192 17.27 -39.28 -8.81
CA ALA A 192 16.46 -40.47 -8.58
C ALA A 192 17.26 -41.77 -8.77
N ALA A 193 18.09 -41.83 -9.81
CA ALA A 193 18.98 -42.97 -10.05
C ALA A 193 20.05 -43.11 -8.95
N ALA A 194 20.64 -42.01 -8.49
CA ALA A 194 21.63 -42.02 -7.41
C ALA A 194 21.01 -42.45 -6.08
N ILE A 195 19.82 -41.96 -5.75
CA ILE A 195 19.07 -42.36 -4.55
C ILE A 195 18.66 -43.82 -4.65
N GLY A 196 18.11 -44.26 -5.78
CA GLY A 196 17.71 -45.66 -6.00
C GLY A 196 18.90 -46.63 -5.94
N TYR A 197 20.04 -46.24 -6.50
CA TYR A 197 21.28 -47.01 -6.42
C TYR A 197 21.85 -47.04 -4.99
N GLY A 198 21.82 -45.90 -4.28
CA GLY A 198 22.22 -45.80 -2.88
C GLY A 198 21.37 -46.66 -1.96
N ALA A 199 20.04 -46.57 -2.10
CA ALA A 199 19.09 -47.42 -1.38
C ALA A 199 19.32 -48.90 -1.71
N SER A 200 19.47 -49.27 -2.98
CA SER A 200 19.79 -50.64 -3.39
C SER A 200 21.09 -51.15 -2.75
N ARG A 201 22.13 -50.31 -2.64
CA ARG A 201 23.39 -50.69 -1.99
C ARG A 201 23.27 -50.86 -0.47
N VAL A 202 22.45 -50.03 0.20
CA VAL A 202 22.23 -50.12 1.65
C VAL A 202 21.33 -51.30 2.01
N PHE A 203 20.27 -51.56 1.25
CA PHE A 203 19.33 -52.66 1.49
C PHE A 203 19.82 -54.03 0.98
N ARG A 204 20.93 -54.10 0.22
CA ARG A 204 21.52 -55.38 -0.24
C ARG A 204 22.54 -55.97 0.75
N ARG A 205 22.72 -55.37 1.93
CA ARG A 205 23.41 -55.96 3.07
C ARG A 205 22.55 -55.83 4.32
N SER A 206 21.47 -56.60 4.34
CA SER A 206 20.79 -57.14 5.51
C SER A 206 20.14 -58.46 5.11
#